data_AF-A0AA42LA75-F1
#
_entry.id   AF-A0AA42LA75-F1
#
_cell.length_a   1.000
_cell.length_b   1.000
_cell.length_c   1.000
_cell.angle_alpha   90.00
_cell.angle_beta   90.00
_cell.angle_gamma   90.00
#
_symmetry.space_group_name_H-M   'P 1'
#
loop_
_entity.id
_entity.type
_entity.pdbx_description
1 polymer ?
#
loop_
_entity_poly.entity_id
_entity_poly.type
_entity_poly.pdbx_seq_one_letter_code
_entity_poly.pdbx_strand_id
1 'polypeptide(L)'
;MSITVLPESAYLASHELVIGGQMGITRKASIEWDDGSIRKCYIKVYPQLDRVRKLCNELTGFTLAKALGLLQPNGAALMPLSKIFYSDFSDITDFENEETIWAWVTTECGSSVKGVFHLNNIEELIVTDPEQTQIKLIQAFSLVCSQKNLPEIIAFDDFIANEDRNIGNVVMTGDGNMGIIDHGEVLGSVDWIQFLTALDKTKNFTNKLLNILDTQPSLKEQTKFTVKHKSVDACNAHKDAFISVQEILMTWWKNLLEVSTIPPCDHQKFIEYLKDFLHYRCHQPTTLFANRIGLVA
;
A
#
# COMPACT_ATOMS: atom_id res chain seq x y z
N MET A 1 6.66 -17.75 2.12
CA MET A 1 6.98 -16.46 1.47
C MET A 1 7.26 -15.47 2.59
N SER A 2 8.47 -14.93 2.67
CA SER A 2 8.91 -14.22 3.89
C SER A 2 9.26 -12.77 3.58
N ILE A 3 8.50 -11.86 4.20
CA ILE A 3 9.08 -10.62 4.68
C ILE A 3 10.25 -11.02 5.57
N THR A 4 11.43 -10.44 5.33
CA THR A 4 12.63 -10.76 6.12
C THR A 4 12.86 -9.70 7.18
N VAL A 5 13.67 -10.03 8.19
CA VAL A 5 14.22 -9.04 9.12
C VAL A 5 15.68 -8.87 8.78
N LEU A 6 16.06 -7.70 8.29
CA LEU A 6 17.44 -7.37 7.99
C LEU A 6 18.10 -6.69 9.21
N PRO A 7 19.40 -6.90 9.46
CA PRO A 7 20.11 -6.16 10.50
C PRO A 7 20.31 -4.69 10.10
N GLU A 8 20.56 -3.80 11.06
CA GLU A 8 20.83 -2.38 10.76
C GLU A 8 22.05 -2.17 9.85
N SER A 9 23.02 -3.09 9.90
CA SER A 9 24.22 -3.08 9.06
C SER A 9 23.94 -3.35 7.58
N ALA A 10 22.74 -3.83 7.24
CA ALA A 10 22.31 -4.01 5.85
C ALA A 10 22.08 -2.67 5.14
N TYR A 11 21.87 -1.57 5.88
CA TYR A 11 21.76 -0.23 5.32
C TYR A 11 23.15 0.29 4.94
N LEU A 12 23.49 0.25 3.65
CA LEU A 12 24.83 0.62 3.18
C LEU A 12 24.97 2.10 2.85
N ALA A 13 23.99 2.68 2.16
CA ALA A 13 24.06 4.08 1.70
C ALA A 13 22.69 4.67 1.40
N SER A 14 22.51 5.94 1.78
CA SER A 14 21.34 6.75 1.43
C SER A 14 21.52 7.39 0.05
N HIS A 15 20.45 7.41 -0.74
CA HIS A 15 20.37 8.09 -2.03
C HIS A 15 19.31 9.20 -1.96
N GLU A 16 18.55 9.38 -3.05
CA GLU A 16 17.53 10.41 -3.18
C GLU A 16 16.36 10.27 -2.19
N LEU A 17 15.92 11.43 -1.69
CA LEU A 17 14.64 11.57 -1.00
C LEU A 17 13.51 11.48 -2.04
N VAL A 18 12.52 10.63 -1.76
CA VAL A 18 11.35 10.49 -2.62
C VAL A 18 10.27 11.44 -2.11
N ILE A 19 10.10 12.56 -2.80
CA ILE A 19 9.11 13.59 -2.46
C ILE A 19 7.74 13.18 -3.02
N GLY A 20 6.70 13.22 -2.19
CA GLY A 20 5.31 13.00 -2.62
C GLY A 20 4.42 12.16 -1.70
N GLY A 21 4.98 11.49 -0.69
CA GLY A 21 4.22 10.85 0.39
C GLY A 21 3.96 11.82 1.54
N GLN A 22 2.71 11.93 2.00
CA GLN A 22 2.33 12.90 3.05
C GLN A 22 2.54 12.37 4.49
N MET A 23 2.71 11.06 4.67
CA MET A 23 2.56 10.40 5.99
C MET A 23 3.79 9.63 6.49
N GLY A 24 4.91 9.75 5.78
CA GLY A 24 6.21 9.17 6.14
C GLY A 24 7.29 9.61 5.15
N ILE A 25 8.55 9.53 5.56
CA ILE A 25 9.69 9.83 4.69
C ILE A 25 10.08 8.55 3.97
N THR A 26 10.05 8.61 2.64
CA THR A 26 10.55 7.55 1.77
C THR A 26 11.88 7.96 1.17
N ARG A 27 12.90 7.11 1.29
CA ARG A 27 14.21 7.31 0.71
C ARG A 27 14.61 6.13 -0.15
N LYS A 28 15.34 6.39 -1.24
CA LYS A 28 16.08 5.34 -1.93
C LYS A 28 17.37 5.05 -1.17
N ALA A 29 17.72 3.78 -1.06
CA ALA A 29 18.93 3.32 -0.39
C ALA A 29 19.52 2.08 -1.06
N SER A 30 20.81 1.84 -0.86
CA SER A 30 21.46 0.57 -1.17
C SER A 30 21.38 -0.35 0.03
N ILE A 31 20.76 -1.52 -0.13
CA ILE A 31 20.56 -2.51 0.95
C ILE A 31 21.16 -3.84 0.56
N GLU A 32 21.93 -4.43 1.46
CA GLU A 32 22.42 -5.81 1.37
C GLU A 32 21.35 -6.79 1.88
N TRP A 33 20.99 -7.77 1.07
CA TRP A 33 20.01 -8.80 1.41
C TRP A 33 20.69 -10.05 1.95
N ASP A 34 19.93 -10.95 2.58
CA ASP A 34 20.45 -12.21 3.18
C ASP A 34 21.19 -13.12 2.19
N ASP A 35 20.96 -12.95 0.89
CA ASP A 35 21.66 -13.66 -0.19
C ASP A 35 22.99 -13.00 -0.60
N GLY A 36 23.42 -11.96 0.12
CA GLY A 36 24.62 -11.15 -0.17
C GLY A 36 24.46 -10.19 -1.34
N SER A 37 23.27 -10.10 -1.96
CA SER A 37 23.04 -9.18 -3.07
C SER A 37 22.75 -7.76 -2.57
N ILE A 38 23.36 -6.77 -3.22
CA ILE A 38 23.09 -5.35 -2.96
C ILE A 38 22.02 -4.88 -3.94
N ARG A 39 20.91 -4.34 -3.42
CA ARG A 39 19.77 -3.90 -4.22
C ARG A 39 19.38 -2.47 -3.87
N LYS A 40 18.94 -1.72 -4.89
CA LYS A 40 18.26 -0.44 -4.68
C LYS A 40 16.88 -0.70 -4.09
N CYS A 41 16.62 -0.06 -2.96
CA CYS A 41 15.40 -0.24 -2.18
C CYS A 41 14.78 1.10 -1.84
N TYR A 42 13.48 1.11 -1.60
CA TYR A 42 12.76 2.17 -0.93
C TYR A 42 12.67 1.85 0.56
N ILE A 43 13.04 2.82 1.38
CA ILE A 43 12.98 2.75 2.84
C ILE A 43 11.99 3.78 3.34
N LYS A 44 11.01 3.31 4.09
CA LYS A 44 10.01 4.16 4.74
C LYS A 44 10.18 4.11 6.24
N VAL A 45 10.25 5.30 6.82
CA VAL A 45 10.16 5.50 8.27
C VAL A 45 8.90 6.32 8.53
N TYR A 46 8.20 5.96 9.61
CA TYR A 46 6.94 6.59 10.01
C TYR A 46 7.09 7.24 11.38
N PRO A 47 6.31 8.30 11.66
CA PRO A 47 6.24 8.92 12.99
C PRO A 47 5.92 7.91 14.08
N GLN A 48 6.47 8.12 15.28
CA GLN A 48 6.36 7.24 16.44
C GLN A 48 4.92 6.74 16.68
N LEU A 49 3.96 7.66 16.74
CA LEU A 49 2.55 7.35 17.05
C LEU A 49 1.88 6.45 16.00
N ASP A 50 2.32 6.54 14.74
CA ASP A 50 1.76 5.81 13.62
C ASP A 50 2.58 4.58 13.22
N ARG A 51 3.83 4.45 13.69
CA ARG A 51 4.81 3.55 13.08
C ARG A 51 4.35 2.10 13.07
N VAL A 52 3.94 1.57 14.21
CA VAL A 52 3.49 0.16 14.27
C VAL A 52 2.26 -0.06 13.40
N ARG A 53 1.30 0.87 13.43
CA ARG A 53 0.10 0.83 12.58
C ARG A 53 0.48 0.74 11.10
N LYS A 54 1.39 1.62 10.67
CA LYS A 54 1.86 1.71 9.29
C LYS A 54 2.64 0.47 8.84
N LEU A 55 3.52 -0.05 9.69
CA LEU A 55 4.24 -1.28 9.40
C LEU A 55 3.29 -2.48 9.29
N CYS A 56 2.31 -2.59 10.19
CA CYS A 56 1.27 -3.61 10.11
C CYS A 56 0.46 -3.47 8.80
N ASN A 57 0.10 -2.26 8.40
CA ASN A 57 -0.64 -1.97 7.18
C ASN A 57 0.17 -2.35 5.92
N GLU A 58 1.41 -1.89 5.82
CA GLU A 58 2.34 -2.22 4.71
C GLU A 58 2.52 -3.73 4.57
N LEU A 59 2.79 -4.39 5.69
CA LEU A 59 2.95 -5.83 5.78
C LEU A 59 1.70 -6.59 5.32
N THR A 60 0.53 -6.14 5.78
CA THR A 60 -0.76 -6.76 5.46
C THR A 60 -1.06 -6.66 3.97
N GLY A 61 -0.97 -5.44 3.42
CA GLY A 61 -1.20 -5.21 2.00
C GLY A 61 -0.21 -5.96 1.12
N PHE A 62 1.09 -5.89 1.42
CA PHE A 62 2.13 -6.60 0.66
C PHE A 62 1.91 -8.12 0.65
N THR A 63 1.60 -8.71 1.81
CA THR A 63 1.44 -10.16 1.94
C THR A 63 0.22 -10.65 1.17
N LEU A 64 -0.92 -9.96 1.27
CA LEU A 64 -2.15 -10.34 0.55
C LEU A 64 -2.03 -10.10 -0.96
N ALA A 65 -1.46 -8.99 -1.39
CA ALA A 65 -1.22 -8.70 -2.80
C ALA A 65 -0.31 -9.77 -3.44
N LYS A 66 0.73 -10.22 -2.72
CA LYS A 66 1.59 -11.32 -3.19
C LYS A 66 0.82 -12.63 -3.35
N ALA A 67 -0.05 -12.96 -2.39
CA ALA A 67 -0.89 -14.16 -2.46
C ALA A 67 -1.87 -14.13 -3.64
N LEU A 68 -2.31 -12.93 -4.04
CA LEU A 68 -3.15 -12.70 -5.23
C LEU A 68 -2.36 -12.59 -6.53
N GLY A 69 -1.03 -12.68 -6.50
CA GLY A 69 -0.19 -12.56 -7.70
C GLY A 69 -0.15 -11.15 -8.29
N LEU A 70 -0.49 -10.12 -7.52
CA LEU A 70 -0.41 -8.73 -7.98
C LEU A 70 1.05 -8.31 -8.12
N LEU A 71 1.34 -7.58 -9.21
CA LEU A 71 2.68 -7.04 -9.45
C LEU A 71 3.01 -5.98 -8.40
N GLN A 72 4.12 -6.18 -7.70
CA GLN A 72 4.61 -5.33 -6.61
C GLN A 72 6.11 -5.60 -6.41
N PRO A 73 6.81 -4.90 -5.49
CA PRO A 73 8.20 -5.21 -5.16
C PRO A 73 8.46 -6.70 -4.91
N ASN A 74 9.59 -7.20 -5.42
CA ASN A 74 9.95 -8.61 -5.29
C ASN A 74 10.37 -8.98 -3.87
N GLY A 75 11.04 -8.05 -3.17
CA GLY A 75 11.44 -8.23 -1.77
C GLY A 75 10.82 -7.17 -0.88
N ALA A 76 10.49 -7.57 0.34
CA ALA A 76 10.13 -6.68 1.44
C ALA A 76 10.82 -7.13 2.73
N ALA A 77 11.20 -6.18 3.58
CA ALA A 77 11.84 -6.45 4.86
C ALA A 77 11.45 -5.40 5.92
N LEU A 78 11.55 -5.82 7.18
CA LEU A 78 11.67 -4.92 8.32
C LEU A 78 13.15 -4.78 8.69
N MET A 79 13.57 -3.57 9.02
CA MET A 79 14.98 -3.31 9.35
C MET A 79 15.07 -2.25 10.44
N PRO A 80 15.83 -2.47 11.53
CA PRO A 80 16.13 -1.42 12.48
C PRO A 80 17.06 -0.40 11.81
N LEU A 81 16.76 0.89 11.99
CA LEU A 81 17.53 1.96 11.40
C LEU A 81 18.77 2.26 12.26
N SER A 82 19.95 2.24 11.64
CA SER A 82 21.18 2.66 12.30
C SER A 82 21.16 4.16 12.60
N LYS A 83 21.70 4.55 13.76
CA LYS A 83 21.78 5.96 14.20
C LYS A 83 22.48 6.87 13.20
N ILE A 84 23.41 6.33 12.39
CA ILE A 84 24.13 7.09 11.37
C ILE A 84 23.20 7.66 10.28
N PHE A 85 22.02 7.07 10.09
CA PHE A 85 21.02 7.50 9.11
C PHE A 85 19.89 8.31 9.74
N TYR A 86 19.90 8.62 11.04
CA TYR A 86 18.79 9.35 11.68
C TYR A 86 18.56 10.74 11.10
N SER A 87 19.64 11.45 10.75
CA SER A 87 19.55 12.76 10.10
C SER A 87 18.84 12.72 8.75
N ASP A 88 18.77 11.56 8.10
CA ASP A 88 18.05 11.40 6.83
C ASP A 88 16.53 11.38 7.00
N PHE A 89 16.04 11.23 8.24
CA PHE A 89 14.64 11.07 8.61
C PHE A 89 14.21 12.02 9.75
N SER A 90 15.04 13.01 10.11
CA SER A 90 14.85 13.92 11.26
C SER A 90 13.52 14.66 11.29
N ASP A 91 12.90 14.90 10.13
CA ASP A 91 11.70 15.74 10.05
C ASP A 91 10.41 15.04 10.50
N ILE A 92 10.43 13.71 10.69
CA ILE A 92 9.22 12.92 10.97
C ILE A 92 9.29 12.07 12.24
N THR A 93 10.43 12.02 12.92
CA THR A 93 10.60 11.18 14.10
C THR A 93 11.52 11.88 15.08
N ASP A 94 11.13 11.91 16.33
CA ASP A 94 12.02 12.28 17.42
C ASP A 94 12.87 11.05 17.78
N PHE A 95 14.14 11.12 17.39
CA PHE A 95 15.10 10.04 17.57
C PHE A 95 15.63 9.93 19.01
N GLU A 96 15.39 10.94 19.87
CA GLU A 96 15.95 10.96 21.23
C GLU A 96 15.20 10.04 22.20
N ASN A 97 13.93 9.73 21.92
CA ASN A 97 13.02 9.05 22.84
C ASN A 97 12.73 7.58 22.48
N GLU A 98 13.40 7.01 21.48
CA GLU A 98 13.10 5.66 20.97
C GLU A 98 14.31 4.71 21.04
N GLU A 99 14.11 3.52 21.62
CA GLU A 99 15.17 2.50 21.71
C GLU A 99 15.48 1.84 20.36
N THR A 100 14.50 1.66 19.48
CA THR A 100 14.71 1.07 18.15
C THR A 100 13.69 1.59 17.15
N ILE A 101 14.18 2.06 16.00
CA ILE A 101 13.36 2.64 14.95
C ILE A 101 13.29 1.66 13.80
N TRP A 102 12.12 1.09 13.60
CA TRP A 102 11.86 0.11 12.55
C TRP A 102 11.46 0.79 11.24
N ALA A 103 12.10 0.40 10.16
CA ALA A 103 11.80 0.85 8.81
C ALA A 103 11.15 -0.26 7.97
N TRP A 104 10.25 0.13 7.07
CA TRP A 104 9.75 -0.74 6.01
C TRP A 104 10.64 -0.60 4.78
N VAL A 105 11.15 -1.73 4.29
CA VAL A 105 12.07 -1.79 3.16
C VAL A 105 11.43 -2.58 2.04
N THR A 106 11.45 -2.05 0.82
CA THR A 106 11.04 -2.79 -0.38
C THR A 106 12.03 -2.61 -1.50
N THR A 107 12.25 -3.64 -2.32
CA THR A 107 13.06 -3.48 -3.54
C THR A 107 12.41 -2.50 -4.51
N GLU A 108 13.19 -1.83 -5.34
CA GLU A 108 12.64 -0.96 -6.39
C GLU A 108 11.68 -1.74 -7.32
N CYS A 109 10.54 -1.12 -7.65
CA CYS A 109 9.49 -1.72 -8.49
C CYS A 109 8.94 -0.65 -9.45
N GLY A 110 9.71 -0.33 -10.49
CA GLY A 110 9.29 0.65 -11.50
C GLY A 110 9.16 2.09 -10.98
N SER A 111 8.53 2.92 -11.80
CA SER A 111 8.31 4.35 -11.54
C SER A 111 6.81 4.62 -11.32
N SER A 112 6.46 5.41 -10.31
CA SER A 112 5.04 5.75 -10.07
C SER A 112 4.42 6.44 -11.28
N VAL A 113 3.14 6.20 -11.55
CA VAL A 113 2.44 6.89 -12.66
C VAL A 113 2.49 8.41 -12.45
N LYS A 114 2.36 8.88 -11.21
CA LYS A 114 2.58 10.29 -10.85
C LYS A 114 3.96 10.79 -11.29
N GLY A 115 5.02 10.00 -11.07
CA GLY A 115 6.38 10.32 -11.49
C GLY A 115 6.57 10.29 -13.01
N VAL A 116 6.04 9.28 -13.70
CA VAL A 116 6.12 9.13 -15.17
C VAL A 116 5.54 10.34 -15.89
N PHE A 117 4.45 10.92 -15.38
CA PHE A 117 3.81 12.10 -15.95
C PHE A 117 4.29 13.43 -15.35
N HIS A 118 5.31 13.40 -14.49
CA HIS A 118 5.86 14.59 -13.82
C HIS A 118 4.79 15.38 -13.04
N LEU A 119 3.94 14.66 -12.30
CA LEU A 119 2.82 15.20 -11.52
C LEU A 119 3.11 15.26 -10.01
N ASN A 120 4.37 15.12 -9.58
CA ASN A 120 4.73 15.06 -8.15
C ASN A 120 4.28 16.30 -7.36
N ASN A 121 4.38 17.49 -7.97
CA ASN A 121 3.99 18.79 -7.39
C ASN A 121 2.67 19.31 -8.00
N ILE A 122 1.65 18.45 -8.08
CA ILE A 122 0.42 18.75 -8.82
C ILE A 122 -0.26 20.05 -8.38
N GLU A 123 -0.22 20.40 -7.09
CA GLU A 123 -0.84 21.61 -6.54
C GLU A 123 -0.21 22.89 -7.13
N GLU A 124 1.12 22.92 -7.21
CA GLU A 124 1.86 24.01 -7.85
C GLU A 124 1.58 24.04 -9.36
N LEU A 125 1.63 22.88 -10.01
CA LEU A 125 1.44 22.75 -11.45
C LEU A 125 0.05 23.21 -11.91
N ILE A 126 -1.01 22.95 -11.12
CA ILE A 126 -2.36 23.44 -11.39
C ILE A 126 -2.42 24.97 -11.40
N VAL A 127 -1.61 25.64 -10.57
CA VAL A 127 -1.57 27.11 -10.52
C VAL A 127 -0.72 27.67 -11.67
N THR A 128 0.43 27.07 -11.95
CA THR A 128 1.38 27.61 -12.93
C THR A 128 1.03 27.29 -14.38
N ASP A 129 0.48 26.09 -14.63
CA ASP A 129 0.16 25.59 -15.98
C ASP A 129 -1.05 24.62 -15.94
N PRO A 130 -2.26 25.14 -15.69
CA PRO A 130 -3.46 24.32 -15.48
C PRO A 130 -3.82 23.44 -16.67
N GLU A 131 -3.71 23.96 -17.91
CA GLU A 131 -4.10 23.24 -19.12
C GLU A 131 -3.18 22.04 -19.37
N GLN A 132 -1.87 22.24 -19.34
CA GLN A 132 -0.91 21.16 -19.54
C GLN A 132 -0.97 20.12 -18.41
N THR A 133 -1.25 20.57 -17.18
CA THR A 133 -1.44 19.68 -16.02
C THR A 133 -2.68 18.81 -16.19
N GLN A 134 -3.78 19.39 -16.65
CA GLN A 134 -5.01 18.65 -16.95
C GLN A 134 -4.78 17.60 -18.06
N ILE A 135 -4.05 17.96 -19.12
CA ILE A 135 -3.69 17.01 -20.20
C ILE A 135 -2.88 15.83 -19.64
N LYS A 136 -1.85 16.11 -18.83
CA LYS A 136 -1.02 15.07 -18.19
C LYS A 136 -1.84 14.15 -17.29
N LEU A 137 -2.76 14.71 -16.50
CA LEU A 137 -3.69 13.95 -15.66
C LEU A 137 -4.58 13.02 -16.47
N ILE A 138 -5.19 13.51 -17.55
CA ILE A 138 -6.04 12.70 -18.43
C ILE A 138 -5.23 11.54 -19.02
N GLN A 139 -4.01 11.81 -19.49
CA GLN A 139 -3.11 10.79 -20.03
C GLN A 139 -2.69 9.75 -18.97
N ALA A 140 -2.38 10.20 -17.74
CA ALA A 140 -2.06 9.31 -16.62
C ALA A 140 -3.23 8.38 -16.29
N PHE A 141 -4.45 8.93 -16.23
CA PHE A 141 -5.66 8.15 -16.00
C PHE A 141 -5.96 7.20 -17.16
N SER A 142 -5.76 7.63 -18.41
CA SER A 142 -5.89 6.76 -19.58
C SER A 142 -4.90 5.60 -19.52
N LEU A 143 -3.65 5.84 -19.10
CA LEU A 143 -2.66 4.79 -18.91
C LEU A 143 -3.13 3.77 -17.88
N VAL A 144 -3.55 4.21 -16.69
CA VAL A 144 -4.08 3.33 -15.63
C VAL A 144 -5.27 2.51 -16.14
N CYS A 145 -6.23 3.14 -16.82
CA CYS A 145 -7.42 2.46 -17.33
C CYS A 145 -7.15 1.45 -18.46
N SER A 146 -6.00 1.54 -19.12
CA SER A 146 -5.59 0.59 -20.16
C SER A 146 -4.88 -0.65 -19.62
N GLN A 147 -4.58 -0.69 -18.31
CA GLN A 147 -3.86 -1.80 -17.70
C GLN A 147 -4.74 -3.03 -17.55
N LYS A 148 -4.18 -4.19 -17.91
CA LYS A 148 -4.92 -5.45 -17.90
C LYS A 148 -5.32 -5.90 -16.50
N ASN A 149 -4.51 -5.59 -15.50
CA ASN A 149 -4.69 -5.99 -14.10
C ASN A 149 -5.47 -4.97 -13.25
N LEU A 150 -6.02 -3.92 -13.88
CA LEU A 150 -6.84 -2.93 -13.17
C LEU A 150 -8.03 -3.56 -12.44
N PRO A 151 -8.80 -4.51 -13.03
CA PRO A 151 -9.90 -5.16 -12.31
C PRO A 151 -9.48 -5.82 -10.99
N GLU A 152 -8.35 -6.53 -11.01
CA GLU A 152 -7.79 -7.24 -9.86
C GLU A 152 -7.35 -6.26 -8.77
N ILE A 153 -6.79 -5.11 -9.13
CA ILE A 153 -6.40 -4.08 -8.15
C ILE A 153 -7.64 -3.40 -7.56
N ILE A 154 -8.67 -3.10 -8.36
CA ILE A 154 -9.93 -2.54 -7.86
C ILE A 154 -10.57 -3.49 -6.84
N ALA A 155 -10.64 -4.78 -7.16
CA ALA A 155 -11.13 -5.81 -6.25
C ALA A 155 -10.29 -5.89 -4.97
N PHE A 156 -8.96 -5.89 -5.10
CA PHE A 156 -8.03 -5.97 -3.99
C PHE A 156 -8.13 -4.77 -3.03
N ASP A 157 -8.23 -3.55 -3.56
CA ASP A 157 -8.35 -2.35 -2.73
C ASP A 157 -9.71 -2.29 -2.00
N ASP A 158 -10.80 -2.84 -2.57
CA ASP A 158 -12.02 -3.06 -1.77
C ASP A 158 -11.78 -4.11 -0.68
N PHE A 159 -11.18 -5.24 -1.00
CA PHE A 159 -10.92 -6.29 0.00
C PHE A 159 -10.14 -5.79 1.21
N ILE A 160 -9.05 -5.05 1.01
CA ILE A 160 -8.22 -4.54 2.12
C ILE A 160 -8.66 -3.15 2.61
N ALA A 161 -9.75 -2.59 2.05
CA ALA A 161 -10.24 -1.24 2.34
C ALA A 161 -9.15 -0.15 2.17
N ASN A 162 -8.53 -0.09 1.00
CA ASN A 162 -7.51 0.91 0.68
C ASN A 162 -8.13 2.15 0.04
N GLU A 163 -8.32 3.20 0.83
CA GLU A 163 -8.83 4.48 0.31
C GLU A 163 -7.74 5.36 -0.32
N ASP A 164 -6.47 4.94 -0.28
CA ASP A 164 -5.34 5.73 -0.78
C ASP A 164 -4.63 5.15 -2.02
N ARG A 165 -5.25 4.25 -2.80
CA ARG A 165 -4.70 3.85 -4.10
C ARG A 165 -4.81 4.94 -5.16
N ASN A 166 -3.99 5.99 -5.06
CA ASN A 166 -3.88 7.07 -6.05
C ASN A 166 -2.81 6.76 -7.11
N ILE A 167 -2.66 7.62 -8.14
CA ILE A 167 -1.68 7.41 -9.23
C ILE A 167 -0.21 7.48 -8.79
N GLY A 168 0.07 7.97 -7.58
CA GLY A 168 1.38 7.87 -6.93
C GLY A 168 1.67 6.49 -6.35
N ASN A 169 0.63 5.71 -6.05
CA ASN A 169 0.69 4.41 -5.40
C ASN A 169 0.49 3.24 -6.38
N VAL A 170 0.57 3.53 -7.69
CA VAL A 170 0.70 2.56 -8.78
C VAL A 170 1.94 2.90 -9.60
N VAL A 171 2.64 1.88 -10.05
CA VAL A 171 3.96 1.97 -10.70
C VAL A 171 3.94 1.32 -12.06
N MET A 172 4.63 1.90 -13.02
CA MET A 172 4.91 1.29 -14.31
C MET A 172 6.29 0.66 -14.29
N THR A 173 6.34 -0.62 -14.58
CA THR A 173 7.60 -1.36 -14.73
C THR A 173 8.15 -1.21 -16.15
N GLY A 174 9.43 -1.54 -16.36
CA GLY A 174 10.11 -1.33 -17.63
C GLY A 174 9.57 -2.16 -18.80
N ASP A 175 8.80 -3.21 -18.52
CA ASP A 175 8.10 -4.03 -19.52
C ASP A 175 6.68 -3.52 -19.85
N GLY A 176 6.28 -2.39 -19.26
CA GLY A 176 4.99 -1.75 -19.49
C GLY A 176 3.85 -2.25 -18.61
N ASN A 177 4.10 -3.13 -17.63
CA ASN A 177 3.06 -3.60 -16.71
C ASN A 177 2.91 -2.67 -15.50
N MET A 178 1.66 -2.50 -15.03
CA MET A 178 1.36 -1.75 -13.82
C MET A 178 1.45 -2.64 -12.57
N GLY A 179 2.17 -2.16 -11.55
CA GLY A 179 2.20 -2.74 -10.21
C GLY A 179 1.65 -1.80 -9.15
N ILE A 180 1.57 -2.28 -7.92
CA ILE A 180 1.11 -1.55 -6.75
C ILE A 180 2.21 -1.44 -5.69
N ILE A 181 2.23 -0.32 -4.98
CA ILE A 181 3.16 -0.01 -3.89
C ILE A 181 2.42 0.81 -2.83
N ASP A 182 2.97 0.94 -1.63
CA ASP A 182 2.37 1.76 -0.56
C ASP A 182 0.99 1.24 -0.13
N HIS A 183 1.02 0.42 0.92
CA HIS A 183 -0.16 -0.08 1.59
C HIS A 183 -0.30 0.53 2.98
N GLY A 184 0.40 1.64 3.30
CA GLY A 184 0.38 2.23 4.63
C GLY A 184 -1.01 2.71 5.10
N GLU A 185 -1.98 2.85 4.19
CA GLU A 185 -3.34 3.31 4.48
C GLU A 185 -4.45 2.30 4.20
N VAL A 186 -4.12 1.00 4.17
CA VAL A 186 -5.13 -0.06 4.16
C VAL A 186 -5.92 -0.11 5.48
N LEU A 187 -6.94 -0.98 5.54
CA LEU A 187 -7.86 -1.13 6.68
C LEU A 187 -8.68 0.14 6.95
N GLY A 188 -9.04 0.85 5.88
CA GLY A 188 -9.92 2.02 5.92
C GLY A 188 -9.24 3.32 6.31
N SER A 189 -7.90 3.37 6.27
CA SER A 189 -7.10 4.55 6.64
C SER A 189 -7.40 5.10 8.04
N VAL A 190 -7.97 4.25 8.91
CA VAL A 190 -8.28 4.64 10.29
C VAL A 190 -7.05 4.45 11.16
N ASP A 191 -6.97 5.27 12.21
CA ASP A 191 -6.01 5.04 13.30
C ASP A 191 -6.53 3.92 14.21
N TRP A 192 -6.44 2.67 13.73
CA TRP A 192 -6.92 1.51 14.47
C TRP A 192 -6.09 1.17 15.70
N ILE A 193 -4.88 1.73 15.84
CA ILE A 193 -4.05 1.52 17.03
C ILE A 193 -4.64 2.29 18.21
N GLN A 194 -5.14 3.50 17.99
CA GLN A 194 -5.80 4.33 19.00
C GLN A 194 -7.31 4.07 19.08
N PHE A 195 -7.96 3.78 17.95
CA PHE A 195 -9.40 3.65 17.83
C PHE A 195 -9.78 2.32 17.17
N LEU A 196 -9.54 1.20 17.85
CA LEU A 196 -9.77 -0.13 17.28
C LEU A 196 -11.22 -0.33 16.78
N THR A 197 -12.20 0.28 17.43
CA THR A 197 -13.62 0.24 17.03
C THR A 197 -13.93 1.00 15.74
N ALA A 198 -13.01 1.84 15.24
CA ALA A 198 -13.13 2.51 13.95
C ALA A 198 -12.89 1.57 12.76
N LEU A 199 -12.35 0.35 12.99
CA LEU A 199 -12.25 -0.70 11.99
C LEU A 199 -13.63 -1.28 11.66
N ASP A 200 -14.38 -0.55 10.84
CA ASP A 200 -15.66 -1.01 10.35
C ASP A 200 -15.49 -1.90 9.10
N LYS A 201 -15.55 -3.21 9.32
CA LYS A 201 -15.48 -4.23 8.27
C LYS A 201 -16.65 -4.17 7.28
N THR A 202 -17.77 -3.53 7.65
CA THR A 202 -19.00 -3.45 6.86
C THR A 202 -19.06 -2.21 5.96
N LYS A 203 -18.31 -1.16 6.31
CA LYS A 203 -18.28 0.11 5.58
C LYS A 203 -17.90 -0.09 4.10
N ASN A 204 -18.52 0.73 3.27
CA ASN A 204 -18.13 0.93 1.88
C ASN A 204 -17.01 1.98 1.83
N PHE A 205 -15.86 1.59 1.30
CA PHE A 205 -14.66 2.42 1.25
C PHE A 205 -14.46 2.97 -0.16
N THR A 206 -13.93 4.18 -0.26
CA THR A 206 -13.69 4.85 -1.53
C THR A 206 -12.60 4.11 -2.31
N ASN A 207 -12.91 3.67 -3.52
CA ASN A 207 -11.92 3.09 -4.41
C ASN A 207 -11.44 4.14 -5.43
N LYS A 208 -10.23 4.67 -5.22
CA LYS A 208 -9.66 5.74 -6.05
C LYS A 208 -9.47 5.32 -7.52
N LEU A 209 -9.08 4.07 -7.79
CA LEU A 209 -8.91 3.59 -9.16
C LEU A 209 -10.24 3.36 -9.89
N LEU A 210 -11.28 2.92 -9.17
CA LEU A 210 -12.64 2.87 -9.68
C LEU A 210 -13.15 4.27 -10.04
N ASN A 211 -12.90 5.26 -9.18
CA ASN A 211 -13.26 6.65 -9.48
C ASN A 211 -12.55 7.17 -10.73
N ILE A 212 -11.27 6.82 -10.92
CA ILE A 212 -10.52 7.14 -12.15
C ILE A 212 -11.17 6.46 -13.37
N LEU A 213 -11.55 5.18 -13.27
CA LEU A 213 -12.26 4.46 -14.34
C LEU A 213 -13.58 5.13 -14.71
N ASP A 214 -14.38 5.49 -13.71
CA ASP A 214 -15.73 6.04 -13.90
C ASP A 214 -15.70 7.46 -14.49
N THR A 215 -14.74 8.27 -14.06
CA THR A 215 -14.60 9.67 -14.49
C THR A 215 -13.79 9.85 -15.76
N GLN A 216 -13.17 8.80 -16.31
CA GLN A 216 -12.36 8.89 -17.52
C GLN A 216 -13.26 9.13 -18.78
N PRO A 217 -13.23 10.35 -19.38
CA PRO A 217 -14.15 10.70 -20.47
C PRO A 217 -13.90 9.94 -21.78
N SER A 218 -12.67 9.44 -22.00
CA SER A 218 -12.31 8.74 -23.23
C SER A 218 -12.78 7.28 -23.29
N LEU A 219 -13.24 6.71 -22.16
CA LEU A 219 -13.66 5.32 -22.10
C LEU A 219 -15.15 5.17 -22.38
N LYS A 220 -15.49 4.22 -23.25
CA LYS A 220 -16.86 3.81 -23.51
C LYS A 220 -17.44 3.12 -22.26
N GLU A 221 -18.73 3.34 -22.00
CA GLU A 221 -19.45 2.70 -20.88
C GLU A 221 -19.35 1.17 -20.92
N GLN A 222 -19.38 0.56 -22.11
CA GLN A 222 -19.19 -0.90 -22.26
C GLN A 222 -17.82 -1.36 -21.74
N THR A 223 -16.77 -0.56 -21.93
CA THR A 223 -15.43 -0.87 -21.41
C THR A 223 -15.40 -0.77 -19.89
N LYS A 224 -15.98 0.30 -19.33
CA LYS A 224 -16.09 0.48 -17.88
C LYS A 224 -16.87 -0.67 -17.24
N PHE A 225 -18.01 -1.04 -17.81
CA PHE A 225 -18.82 -2.19 -17.40
C PHE A 225 -18.01 -3.49 -17.42
N THR A 226 -17.23 -3.72 -18.47
CA THR A 226 -16.39 -4.92 -18.60
C THR A 226 -15.30 -4.98 -17.52
N VAL A 227 -14.63 -3.87 -17.22
CA VAL A 227 -13.63 -3.78 -16.15
C VAL A 227 -14.27 -4.05 -14.78
N LYS A 228 -15.42 -3.43 -14.51
CA LYS A 228 -16.18 -3.64 -13.27
C LYS A 228 -16.60 -5.11 -13.12
N HIS A 229 -17.14 -5.73 -14.17
CA HIS A 229 -17.54 -7.14 -14.14
C HIS A 229 -16.36 -8.06 -13.80
N LYS A 230 -15.22 -7.87 -14.46
CA LYS A 230 -13.99 -8.61 -14.16
C LYS A 230 -13.48 -8.37 -12.73
N SER A 231 -13.74 -7.19 -12.16
CA SER A 231 -13.37 -6.91 -10.77
C SER A 231 -14.19 -7.79 -9.82
N VAL A 232 -15.47 -8.04 -10.13
CA VAL A 232 -16.30 -8.97 -9.35
C VAL A 232 -15.76 -10.40 -9.44
N ASP A 233 -15.32 -10.83 -10.62
CA ASP A 233 -14.73 -12.16 -10.79
C ASP A 233 -13.43 -12.32 -9.99
N ALA A 234 -12.60 -11.27 -9.93
CA ALA A 234 -11.35 -11.25 -9.18
C ALA A 234 -11.55 -11.47 -7.67
N CYS A 235 -12.70 -11.05 -7.11
CA CYS A 235 -13.01 -11.27 -5.69
C CYS A 235 -13.05 -12.74 -5.28
N ASN A 236 -13.29 -13.67 -6.22
CA ASN A 236 -13.34 -15.10 -5.93
C ASN A 236 -12.01 -15.64 -5.37
N ALA A 237 -10.88 -15.00 -5.68
CA ALA A 237 -9.56 -15.41 -5.18
C ALA A 237 -9.25 -14.91 -3.76
N HIS A 238 -9.99 -13.93 -3.22
CA HIS A 238 -9.64 -13.26 -1.97
C HIS A 238 -9.68 -14.20 -0.76
N LYS A 239 -10.67 -15.08 -0.70
CA LYS A 239 -10.80 -16.05 0.40
C LYS A 239 -9.60 -16.98 0.47
N ASP A 240 -9.26 -17.60 -0.66
CA ASP A 240 -8.15 -18.55 -0.75
C ASP A 240 -6.81 -17.84 -0.48
N ALA A 241 -6.64 -16.62 -1.01
CA ALA A 241 -5.48 -15.79 -0.73
C ALA A 241 -5.33 -15.51 0.77
N PHE A 242 -6.39 -15.06 1.45
CA PHE A 242 -6.36 -14.81 2.90
C PHE A 242 -6.03 -16.07 3.70
N ILE A 243 -6.70 -17.19 3.41
CA ILE A 243 -6.43 -18.48 4.07
C ILE A 243 -4.95 -18.88 3.92
N SER A 244 -4.38 -18.69 2.73
CA SER A 244 -2.99 -19.08 2.45
C SER A 244 -1.94 -18.30 3.24
N VAL A 245 -2.26 -17.10 3.73
CA VAL A 245 -1.31 -16.22 4.44
C VAL A 245 -1.76 -15.82 5.85
N GLN A 246 -2.94 -16.25 6.31
CA GLN A 246 -3.51 -15.83 7.60
C GLN A 246 -2.55 -16.06 8.77
N GLU A 247 -1.93 -17.23 8.86
CA GLU A 247 -1.00 -17.56 9.96
C GLU A 247 0.27 -16.71 9.92
N ILE A 248 0.75 -16.37 8.71
CA ILE A 248 1.88 -15.47 8.50
C ILE A 248 1.51 -14.06 8.99
N LEU A 249 0.34 -13.56 8.61
CA LEU A 249 -0.16 -12.26 9.05
C LEU A 249 -0.32 -12.19 10.57
N MET A 250 -0.95 -13.20 11.18
CA MET A 250 -1.14 -13.25 12.63
C MET A 250 0.20 -13.26 13.39
N THR A 251 1.19 -13.99 12.88
CA THR A 251 2.55 -14.01 13.45
C THR A 251 3.18 -12.62 13.40
N TRP A 252 3.08 -11.95 12.25
CA TRP A 252 3.67 -10.62 12.09
C TRP A 252 2.97 -9.53 12.90
N TRP A 253 1.65 -9.53 12.95
CA TRP A 253 0.90 -8.60 13.78
C TRP A 253 1.28 -8.77 15.25
N LYS A 254 1.40 -10.02 15.73
CA LYS A 254 1.89 -10.28 17.08
C LYS A 254 3.27 -9.65 17.32
N ASN A 255 4.25 -9.93 16.45
CA ASN A 255 5.60 -9.40 16.61
C ASN A 255 5.65 -7.86 16.58
N LEU A 256 4.85 -7.22 15.72
CA LEU A 256 4.80 -5.76 15.63
C LEU A 256 4.07 -5.12 16.83
N LEU A 257 3.07 -5.79 17.39
CA LEU A 257 2.39 -5.35 18.60
C LEU A 257 3.29 -5.46 19.84
N GLU A 258 4.19 -6.44 19.89
CA GLU A 258 5.18 -6.58 20.97
C GLU A 258 6.11 -5.36 21.11
N VAL A 259 6.37 -4.66 20.01
CA VAL A 259 7.18 -3.42 19.99
C VAL A 259 6.34 -2.14 19.94
N SER A 260 5.05 -2.24 20.25
CA SER A 260 4.11 -1.12 20.24
C SER A 260 3.86 -0.55 21.62
N THR A 261 3.10 0.55 21.68
CA THR A 261 2.60 1.12 22.93
C THR A 261 1.35 0.41 23.49
N ILE A 262 0.80 -0.57 22.77
CA ILE A 262 -0.38 -1.33 23.21
C ILE A 262 0.03 -2.28 24.34
N PRO A 263 -0.72 -2.32 25.46
CA PRO A 263 -0.47 -3.27 26.55
C PRO A 263 -0.49 -4.73 26.06
N PRO A 264 0.45 -5.60 26.51
CA PRO A 264 0.46 -7.01 26.11
C PRO A 264 -0.84 -7.78 26.34
N CYS A 265 -1.63 -7.40 27.36
CA CYS A 265 -2.93 -8.01 27.63
C CYS A 265 -3.98 -7.74 26.53
N ASP A 266 -3.79 -6.68 25.74
CA ASP A 266 -4.71 -6.31 24.66
C ASP A 266 -4.26 -6.83 23.28
N HIS A 267 -3.03 -7.31 23.11
CA HIS A 267 -2.50 -7.72 21.79
C HIS A 267 -3.40 -8.72 21.07
N GLN A 268 -3.90 -9.73 21.80
CA GLN A 268 -4.80 -10.74 21.25
C GLN A 268 -6.07 -10.12 20.68
N LYS A 269 -6.65 -9.13 21.37
CA LYS A 269 -7.84 -8.41 20.91
C LYS A 269 -7.57 -7.68 19.59
N PHE A 270 -6.43 -7.01 19.45
CA PHE A 270 -6.08 -6.34 18.19
C PHE A 270 -5.93 -7.33 17.04
N ILE A 271 -5.22 -8.44 17.27
CA ILE A 271 -5.04 -9.51 16.27
C ILE A 271 -6.40 -10.08 15.83
N GLU A 272 -7.31 -10.31 16.77
CA GLU A 272 -8.66 -10.82 16.48
C GLU A 272 -9.48 -9.83 15.65
N TYR A 273 -9.41 -8.53 15.94
CA TYR A 273 -10.08 -7.50 15.16
C TYR A 273 -9.53 -7.39 13.73
N LEU A 274 -8.20 -7.41 13.56
CA LEU A 274 -7.57 -7.39 12.24
C LEU A 274 -7.96 -8.63 11.41
N LYS A 275 -7.95 -9.81 12.06
CA LYS A 275 -8.37 -11.06 11.46
C LYS A 275 -9.85 -11.04 11.08
N ASP A 276 -10.73 -10.62 11.98
CA ASP A 276 -12.17 -10.55 11.74
C ASP A 276 -12.51 -9.56 10.61
N PHE A 277 -11.81 -8.42 10.54
CA PHE A 277 -11.95 -7.47 9.46
C PHE A 277 -11.68 -8.12 8.09
N LEU A 278 -10.50 -8.72 7.91
CA LEU A 278 -10.11 -9.35 6.65
C LEU A 278 -10.95 -10.59 6.35
N HIS A 279 -11.24 -11.42 7.35
CA HIS A 279 -12.09 -12.59 7.21
C HIS A 279 -13.48 -12.21 6.73
N TYR A 280 -14.10 -11.17 7.31
CA TYR A 280 -15.40 -10.68 6.87
C TYR A 280 -15.34 -10.21 5.41
N ARG A 281 -14.34 -9.38 5.05
CA ARG A 281 -14.25 -8.80 3.70
C ARG A 281 -13.96 -9.83 2.62
N CYS A 282 -13.13 -10.85 2.87
CA CYS A 282 -12.89 -11.92 1.88
C CYS A 282 -14.07 -12.90 1.72
N HIS A 283 -15.03 -12.90 2.65
CA HIS A 283 -16.27 -13.71 2.57
C HIS A 283 -17.49 -12.90 2.12
N GLN A 284 -17.33 -11.64 1.75
CA GLN A 284 -18.45 -10.83 1.29
C GLN A 284 -19.07 -11.45 0.02
N PRO A 285 -20.41 -11.48 -0.08
CA PRO A 285 -21.06 -11.90 -1.32
C PRO A 285 -20.58 -11.03 -2.49
N THR A 286 -20.29 -11.65 -3.63
CA THR A 286 -19.89 -10.94 -4.85
C THR A 286 -20.95 -9.93 -5.29
N THR A 287 -22.23 -10.17 -4.97
CA THR A 287 -23.33 -9.23 -5.19
C THR A 287 -23.16 -7.94 -4.40
N LEU A 288 -22.67 -7.99 -3.15
CA LEU A 288 -22.42 -6.79 -2.35
C LEU A 288 -21.36 -5.91 -3.02
N PHE A 289 -20.27 -6.52 -3.51
CA PHE A 289 -19.24 -5.79 -4.23
C PHE A 289 -19.74 -5.27 -5.59
N ALA A 290 -20.51 -6.07 -6.33
CA ALA A 290 -21.14 -5.64 -7.58
C ALA A 290 -22.03 -4.41 -7.40
N ASN A 291 -22.81 -4.34 -6.30
CA ASN A 291 -23.60 -3.17 -5.92
C ASN A 291 -22.68 -1.96 -5.66
N ARG A 292 -21.60 -2.13 -4.88
CA ARG A 292 -20.66 -1.04 -4.54
C ARG A 292 -20.02 -0.40 -5.77
N ILE A 293 -19.72 -1.19 -6.80
CA ILE A 293 -19.10 -0.70 -8.03
C ILE A 293 -20.12 -0.29 -9.11
N GLY A 294 -21.42 -0.36 -8.81
CA GLY A 294 -22.50 0.12 -9.68
C GLY A 294 -22.88 -0.81 -10.83
N LEU A 295 -22.75 -2.14 -10.66
CA LEU A 295 -23.21 -3.13 -11.64
C LEU A 295 -24.64 -3.62 -11.42
N VAL A 296 -25.17 -3.41 -10.22
CA VAL A 296 -26.51 -3.84 -9.83
C VAL A 296 -27.23 -2.63 -9.27
N ALA A 297 -28.47 -2.43 -9.72
CA ALA A 297 -29.37 -1.36 -9.27
C ALA A 297 -30.03 -1.72 -7.94
#